data_AF-A0A9N8ZSU0-F1
#
_entry.id   AF-A0A9N8ZSU0-F1
#
_cell.length_a   1.000
_cell.length_b   1.000
_cell.length_c   1.000
_cell.angle_alpha   90.00
_cell.angle_beta   90.00
_cell.angle_gamma   90.00
#
_symmetry.space_group_name_H-M   'P 1'
#
loop_
_entity.id
_entity.type
_entity.pdbx_description
1 polymer ?
#
loop_
_entity_poly.entity_id
_entity_poly.type
_entity_poly.pdbx_seq_one_letter_code
_entity_poly.pdbx_strand_id
1 'polypeptide(L)'
;MKRNRFSYRSRHRADIRTDLKISDIMVNTLLSYFWAQYSDAYGIRRSIYLTSLTLFICASVISALANNILLLIAMRILQACGASCAICVGVGVLNDIFNPNERNFAFGIYFAGYCVGDLLGPVIGGYLDQYLGWRWIYWFLTIYVSLLLLLILIFVPETYYLRPSSSSELPLSRSLLSRSQNKLNLFKPLGLLLYPNIFIITTYISLIITIMFIQNIIIPIPFTITYNLSTYMVGLVYLIAGIGNVLGCVIGGKFSDYILEKSMKKDENGNVETVYEKRINSFWIGGFSIHMVFSSAIAYLVDAYSIHTASIMSVSDSLAFIFSGIMTILTPLIVNLIGYGWMFTILAGANLIGMIFSILVYFKGKNWRERSMQD
;
A
#
# COMPACT_ATOMS: atom_id res chain seq x y z
N MET A 1 33.40 -14.13 -29.66
CA MET A 1 32.11 -13.51 -30.06
C MET A 1 30.84 -14.11 -29.41
N LYS A 2 30.74 -15.42 -29.08
CA LYS A 2 29.52 -15.99 -28.46
C LYS A 2 29.24 -15.53 -27.01
N ARG A 3 30.27 -15.24 -26.20
CA ARG A 3 30.13 -14.74 -24.81
C ARG A 3 29.48 -13.35 -24.71
N ASN A 4 29.77 -12.44 -25.65
CA ASN A 4 29.20 -11.08 -25.64
C ASN A 4 27.73 -11.05 -26.06
N ARG A 5 27.27 -11.93 -26.96
CA ARG A 5 25.85 -12.02 -27.33
C ARG A 5 24.98 -12.59 -26.21
N PHE A 6 25.51 -13.47 -25.38
CA PHE A 6 24.80 -14.01 -24.22
C PHE A 6 24.63 -12.95 -23.13
N SER A 7 25.71 -12.21 -22.84
CA SER A 7 25.70 -11.07 -21.90
C SER A 7 24.75 -9.94 -22.34
N TYR A 8 24.70 -9.63 -23.64
CA TYR A 8 23.78 -8.63 -24.17
C TYR A 8 22.31 -9.07 -24.09
N ARG A 9 22.00 -10.34 -24.46
CA ARG A 9 20.63 -10.89 -24.37
C ARG A 9 20.15 -11.12 -22.93
N SER A 10 21.06 -11.35 -21.98
CA SER A 10 20.71 -11.43 -20.56
C SER A 10 20.48 -10.04 -19.95
N ARG A 11 21.32 -9.05 -20.30
CA ARG A 11 21.12 -7.64 -19.90
C ARG A 11 19.82 -7.07 -20.44
N HIS A 12 19.58 -7.20 -21.74
CA HIS A 12 18.34 -6.70 -22.36
C HIS A 12 17.07 -7.32 -21.75
N ARG A 13 17.11 -8.61 -21.36
CA ARG A 13 15.98 -9.25 -20.66
C ARG A 13 15.83 -8.82 -19.21
N ALA A 14 16.93 -8.46 -18.54
CA ALA A 14 16.89 -7.88 -17.20
C ALA A 14 16.31 -6.46 -17.24
N ASP A 15 16.76 -5.64 -18.20
CA ASP A 15 16.26 -4.27 -18.42
C ASP A 15 14.75 -4.27 -18.68
N ILE A 16 14.26 -5.18 -19.54
CA ILE A 16 12.81 -5.32 -19.79
C ILE A 16 12.03 -5.71 -18.52
N ARG A 17 12.57 -6.59 -17.67
CA ARG A 17 11.89 -7.00 -16.43
C ARG A 17 11.83 -5.85 -15.42
N THR A 18 12.87 -5.03 -15.36
CA THR A 18 12.88 -3.83 -14.52
C THR A 18 11.92 -2.77 -15.05
N ASP A 19 11.90 -2.55 -16.37
CA ASP A 19 11.00 -1.59 -17.01
C ASP A 19 9.52 -1.94 -16.79
N LEU A 20 9.19 -3.24 -16.85
CA LEU A 20 7.83 -3.73 -16.55
C LEU A 20 7.44 -3.43 -15.09
N LYS A 21 8.31 -3.72 -14.12
CA LYS A 21 8.05 -3.41 -12.70
C LYS A 21 7.91 -1.91 -12.46
N ILE A 22 8.73 -1.09 -13.11
CA ILE A 22 8.64 0.37 -13.04
C ILE A 22 7.29 0.86 -13.54
N SER A 23 6.84 0.37 -14.70
CA SER A 23 5.55 0.77 -15.26
C SER A 23 4.38 0.39 -14.36
N ASP A 24 4.41 -0.79 -13.74
CA ASP A 24 3.37 -1.25 -12.81
C ASP A 24 3.32 -0.37 -11.55
N ILE A 25 4.48 0.00 -11.00
CA ILE A 25 4.58 0.86 -9.81
C ILE A 25 4.04 2.25 -10.12
N MET A 26 4.51 2.88 -11.21
CA MET A 26 4.14 4.25 -11.57
C MET A 26 2.65 4.40 -11.93
N VAL A 27 2.02 3.36 -12.48
CA VAL A 27 0.59 3.40 -12.82
C VAL A 27 -0.28 3.17 -11.59
N ASN A 28 0.11 2.25 -10.70
CA ASN A 28 -0.52 2.08 -9.40
C ASN A 28 -0.55 3.41 -8.62
N THR A 29 0.53 4.19 -8.71
CA THR A 29 0.66 5.52 -8.08
C THR A 29 -0.50 6.45 -8.37
N LEU A 30 -0.77 6.68 -9.66
CA LEU A 30 -1.70 7.73 -10.07
C LEU A 30 -3.13 7.26 -9.87
N LEU A 31 -3.41 6.01 -10.24
CA LEU A 31 -4.79 5.52 -10.34
C LEU A 31 -5.39 5.12 -8.99
N SER A 32 -4.57 4.71 -8.01
CA SER A 32 -5.03 4.52 -6.62
C SER A 32 -5.73 5.77 -6.09
N TYR A 33 -5.14 6.94 -6.35
CA TYR A 33 -5.72 8.23 -5.96
C TYR A 33 -7.07 8.50 -6.66
N PHE A 34 -7.11 8.30 -7.97
CA PHE A 34 -8.33 8.50 -8.75
C PHE A 34 -9.46 7.59 -8.28
N TRP A 35 -9.20 6.30 -8.06
CA TRP A 35 -10.20 5.35 -7.58
C TRP A 35 -10.74 5.73 -6.19
N ALA A 36 -9.89 6.18 -5.28
CA ALA A 36 -10.32 6.62 -3.96
C ALA A 36 -11.26 7.84 -4.05
N GLN A 37 -10.85 8.87 -4.80
CA GLN A 37 -11.66 10.09 -4.97
C GLN A 37 -12.97 9.81 -5.72
N TYR A 38 -12.93 8.93 -6.72
CA TYR A 38 -14.12 8.52 -7.46
C TYR A 38 -15.09 7.72 -6.58
N SER A 39 -14.57 6.81 -5.75
CA SER A 39 -15.35 6.04 -4.79
C SER A 39 -16.08 6.92 -3.79
N ASP A 40 -15.39 7.92 -3.23
CA ASP A 40 -15.96 8.79 -2.21
C ASP A 40 -16.92 9.83 -2.81
N ALA A 41 -16.64 10.32 -4.03
CA ALA A 41 -17.49 11.31 -4.71
C ALA A 41 -18.85 10.75 -5.15
N TYR A 42 -18.87 9.52 -5.66
CA TYR A 42 -20.09 8.89 -6.14
C TYR A 42 -20.74 7.96 -5.10
N GLY A 43 -20.02 7.62 -4.03
CA GLY A 43 -20.51 6.69 -3.01
C GLY A 43 -20.74 5.28 -3.55
N ILE A 44 -19.90 4.81 -4.48
CA ILE A 44 -20.10 3.53 -5.17
C ILE A 44 -18.89 2.61 -4.94
N ARG A 45 -18.79 2.01 -3.76
CA ARG A 45 -17.61 1.20 -3.39
C ARG A 45 -17.61 -0.15 -4.11
N ARG A 46 -18.75 -0.84 -4.17
CA ARG A 46 -18.82 -2.19 -4.75
C ARG A 46 -18.62 -2.16 -6.27
N SER A 47 -19.25 -1.23 -6.98
CA SER A 47 -19.10 -1.18 -8.45
C SER A 47 -17.65 -0.85 -8.86
N ILE A 48 -16.91 -0.12 -8.03
CA ILE A 48 -15.49 0.15 -8.27
C ILE A 48 -14.65 -1.13 -8.12
N TYR A 49 -14.93 -1.98 -7.12
CA TYR A 49 -14.33 -3.31 -7.06
C TYR A 49 -14.65 -4.17 -8.28
N LEU A 50 -15.91 -4.20 -8.71
CA LEU A 50 -16.32 -5.02 -9.84
C LEU A 50 -15.65 -4.57 -11.15
N THR A 51 -15.62 -3.26 -11.41
CA THR A 51 -15.02 -2.71 -12.62
C THR A 51 -13.50 -2.86 -12.64
N SER A 52 -12.81 -2.59 -11.53
CA SER A 52 -11.35 -2.72 -11.41
C SER A 52 -10.87 -4.17 -11.53
N LEU A 53 -11.56 -5.13 -10.89
CA LEU A 53 -11.20 -6.55 -10.99
C LEU A 53 -11.51 -7.11 -12.38
N THR A 54 -12.61 -6.70 -13.01
CA THR A 54 -12.92 -7.08 -14.40
C THR A 54 -11.85 -6.56 -15.35
N LEU A 55 -11.41 -5.30 -15.18
CA LEU A 55 -10.31 -4.72 -15.94
C LEU A 55 -9.02 -5.53 -15.76
N PHE A 56 -8.69 -5.91 -14.53
CA PHE A 56 -7.53 -6.73 -14.20
C PHE A 56 -7.59 -8.10 -14.90
N ILE A 57 -8.75 -8.77 -14.89
CA ILE A 57 -8.96 -10.07 -15.53
C ILE A 57 -8.73 -9.96 -17.04
N CYS A 58 -9.38 -9.00 -17.70
CA CYS A 58 -9.23 -8.78 -19.14
C CYS A 58 -7.76 -8.50 -19.52
N ALA A 59 -7.09 -7.62 -18.77
CA ALA A 59 -5.67 -7.31 -18.98
C ALA A 59 -4.76 -8.53 -18.77
N SER A 60 -5.09 -9.39 -17.79
CA SER A 60 -4.34 -10.62 -17.49
C SER A 60 -4.48 -11.65 -18.63
N VAL A 61 -5.69 -11.85 -19.15
CA VAL A 61 -5.94 -12.77 -20.28
C VAL A 61 -5.16 -12.32 -21.52
N ILE A 62 -5.22 -11.03 -21.86
CA ILE A 62 -4.51 -10.49 -23.02
C ILE A 62 -2.99 -10.58 -22.81
N SER A 63 -2.50 -10.35 -21.58
CA SER A 63 -1.07 -10.51 -21.23
C SER A 63 -0.60 -11.96 -21.38
N ALA A 64 -1.44 -12.94 -21.06
CA ALA A 64 -1.12 -14.36 -21.22
C ALA A 64 -0.97 -14.74 -22.71
N LEU A 65 -1.79 -14.13 -23.57
CA LEU A 65 -1.82 -14.32 -25.01
C LEU A 65 -0.84 -13.41 -25.78
N ALA A 66 -0.13 -12.52 -25.08
CA ALA A 66 0.72 -11.54 -25.72
C ALA A 66 1.88 -12.19 -26.49
N ASN A 67 2.03 -11.75 -27.75
CA ASN A 67 3.12 -12.15 -28.63
C ASN A 67 4.12 -11.00 -28.88
N ASN A 68 3.80 -9.80 -28.42
CA ASN A 68 4.61 -8.59 -28.58
C ASN A 68 4.88 -7.93 -27.23
N ILE A 69 6.10 -7.41 -27.03
CA ILE A 69 6.49 -6.73 -25.80
C ILE A 69 5.66 -5.46 -25.55
N LEU A 70 5.37 -4.70 -26.60
CA LEU A 70 4.57 -3.47 -26.47
C LEU A 70 3.15 -3.77 -26.00
N LEU A 71 2.53 -4.83 -26.52
CA LEU A 71 1.23 -5.29 -26.04
C LEU A 71 1.30 -5.73 -24.58
N LEU A 72 2.38 -6.44 -24.19
CA LEU A 72 2.57 -6.86 -22.81
C LEU A 72 2.71 -5.66 -21.87
N ILE A 73 3.50 -4.64 -22.24
CA ILE A 73 3.64 -3.40 -21.48
C ILE A 73 2.30 -2.67 -21.37
N ALA A 74 1.58 -2.51 -22.49
CA ALA A 74 0.27 -1.83 -22.48
C ALA A 74 -0.75 -2.54 -21.57
N MET A 75 -0.80 -3.87 -21.61
CA MET A 75 -1.69 -4.64 -20.74
C MET A 75 -1.23 -4.66 -19.28
N ARG A 76 0.07 -4.55 -19.01
CA ARG A 76 0.63 -4.41 -17.66
C ARG A 76 0.21 -3.11 -17.00
N ILE A 77 0.29 -2.01 -17.74
CA ILE A 77 -0.28 -0.72 -17.32
C ILE A 77 -1.77 -0.90 -17.00
N LEU A 78 -2.55 -1.51 -17.89
CA LEU A 78 -3.98 -1.72 -17.67
C LEU A 78 -4.28 -2.64 -16.46
N GLN A 79 -3.43 -3.64 -16.23
CA GLN A 79 -3.51 -4.54 -15.08
C GLN A 79 -3.21 -3.79 -13.78
N ALA A 80 -2.19 -2.91 -13.78
CA ALA A 80 -1.89 -2.03 -12.65
C ALA A 80 -3.07 -1.08 -12.35
N CYS A 81 -3.76 -0.55 -13.36
CA CYS A 81 -4.98 0.25 -13.17
C CYS A 81 -6.06 -0.50 -12.36
N GLY A 82 -6.22 -1.80 -12.60
CA GLY A 82 -7.20 -2.63 -11.89
C GLY A 82 -6.74 -3.02 -10.48
N ALA A 83 -5.45 -3.28 -10.30
CA ALA A 83 -4.88 -3.67 -9.00
C ALA A 83 -4.91 -2.53 -7.97
N SER A 84 -4.72 -1.29 -8.43
CA SER A 84 -4.54 -0.10 -7.59
C SER A 84 -5.76 0.23 -6.71
N CYS A 85 -6.95 -0.22 -7.10
CA CYS A 85 -8.20 0.01 -6.38
C CYS A 85 -8.26 -0.69 -5.01
N ALA A 86 -7.63 -1.86 -4.88
CA ALA A 86 -7.94 -2.78 -3.78
C ALA A 86 -7.68 -2.13 -2.42
N ILE A 87 -6.46 -1.62 -2.19
CA ILE A 87 -6.02 -1.06 -0.92
C ILE A 87 -6.84 0.18 -0.54
N CYS A 88 -6.94 1.17 -1.44
CA CYS A 88 -7.55 2.46 -1.11
C CYS A 88 -9.06 2.37 -0.87
N VAL A 89 -9.80 1.64 -1.71
CA VAL A 89 -11.25 1.51 -1.55
C VAL A 89 -11.59 0.61 -0.37
N GLY A 90 -10.77 -0.42 -0.10
CA GLY A 90 -11.00 -1.35 1.01
C GLY A 90 -10.88 -0.67 2.36
N VAL A 91 -9.97 0.29 2.48
CA VAL A 91 -9.88 1.11 3.69
C VAL A 91 -11.17 1.89 3.94
N GLY A 92 -11.76 2.46 2.89
CA GLY A 92 -13.04 3.16 2.97
C GLY A 92 -14.20 2.24 3.33
N VAL A 93 -14.27 1.03 2.74
CA VAL A 93 -15.28 0.01 3.10
C VAL A 93 -15.20 -0.35 4.59
N LEU A 94 -13.99 -0.61 5.10
CA LEU A 94 -13.80 -0.95 6.52
C LEU A 94 -14.18 0.19 7.45
N ASN A 95 -13.88 1.43 7.05
CA ASN A 95 -14.24 2.62 7.81
C ASN A 95 -15.76 2.80 7.93
N ASP A 96 -16.51 2.38 6.90
CA ASP A 96 -17.96 2.51 6.84
C ASP A 96 -18.69 1.36 7.55
N ILE A 97 -18.11 0.15 7.61
CA ILE A 97 -18.72 -1.02 8.27
C ILE A 97 -18.43 -1.03 9.77
N PHE A 98 -17.20 -0.74 10.18
CA PHE A 98 -16.73 -1.00 11.55
C PHE A 98 -16.80 0.24 12.45
N ASN A 99 -17.33 0.02 13.65
CA ASN A 99 -17.30 0.99 14.73
C ASN A 99 -15.86 1.35 15.13
N PRO A 100 -15.59 2.58 15.60
CA PRO A 100 -14.24 3.04 15.95
C PRO A 100 -13.43 2.09 16.84
N ASN A 101 -14.10 1.41 17.79
CA ASN A 101 -13.45 0.50 18.74
C ASN A 101 -12.97 -0.82 18.10
N GLU A 102 -13.65 -1.31 17.06
CA GLU A 102 -13.35 -2.60 16.40
C GLU A 102 -12.60 -2.40 15.06
N ARG A 103 -12.59 -1.15 14.58
CA ARG A 103 -12.03 -0.75 13.29
C ARG A 103 -10.55 -1.09 13.14
N ASN A 104 -9.75 -0.89 14.19
CA ASN A 104 -8.32 -1.18 14.14
C ASN A 104 -8.01 -2.66 13.98
N PHE A 105 -8.81 -3.52 14.62
CA PHE A 105 -8.70 -4.97 14.43
C PHE A 105 -9.06 -5.38 13.00
N ALA A 106 -10.13 -4.79 12.45
CA ALA A 106 -10.54 -5.04 11.07
C ALA A 106 -9.48 -4.60 10.05
N PHE A 107 -8.87 -3.42 10.25
CA PHE A 107 -7.71 -2.98 9.46
C PHE A 107 -6.53 -3.94 9.60
N GLY A 108 -6.25 -4.43 10.81
CA GLY A 108 -5.19 -5.40 11.05
C GLY A 108 -5.35 -6.68 10.21
N ILE A 109 -6.55 -7.27 10.17
CA ILE A 109 -6.84 -8.44 9.33
C ILE A 109 -6.69 -8.10 7.84
N TYR A 110 -7.18 -6.93 7.43
CA TYR A 110 -7.12 -6.48 6.04
C TYR A 110 -5.68 -6.34 5.54
N PHE A 111 -4.82 -5.65 6.29
CA PHE A 111 -3.40 -5.51 5.95
C PHE A 111 -2.60 -6.80 6.14
N ALA A 112 -3.03 -7.73 7.00
CA ALA A 112 -2.43 -9.06 7.05
C ALA A 112 -2.56 -9.80 5.72
N GLY A 113 -3.68 -9.62 5.00
CA GLY A 113 -3.86 -10.14 3.64
C GLY A 113 -2.81 -9.61 2.65
N TYR A 114 -2.45 -8.32 2.75
CA TYR A 114 -1.37 -7.72 1.97
C TYR A 114 -0.01 -8.39 2.28
N CYS A 115 0.31 -8.60 3.56
CA CYS A 115 1.55 -9.28 3.96
C CYS A 115 1.61 -10.74 3.49
N VAL A 116 0.48 -11.45 3.46
CA VAL A 116 0.39 -12.82 2.91
C VAL A 116 0.62 -12.82 1.39
N GLY A 117 0.17 -11.78 0.69
CA GLY A 117 0.48 -11.58 -0.74
C GLY A 117 1.99 -11.49 -1.00
N ASP A 118 2.70 -10.68 -0.22
CA ASP A 118 4.16 -10.55 -0.29
C ASP A 118 4.89 -11.88 0.02
N LEU A 119 4.33 -12.69 0.93
CA LEU A 119 4.86 -14.01 1.28
C LEU A 119 4.69 -15.03 0.15
N LEU A 120 3.48 -15.17 -0.37
CA LEU A 120 3.13 -16.24 -1.30
C LEU A 120 3.42 -15.89 -2.77
N GLY A 121 3.41 -14.61 -3.12
CA GLY A 121 3.57 -14.13 -4.49
C GLY A 121 4.86 -14.60 -5.16
N PRO A 122 6.05 -14.34 -4.58
CA PRO A 122 7.33 -14.78 -5.14
C PRO A 122 7.49 -16.30 -5.19
N VAL A 123 6.90 -17.02 -4.23
CA VAL A 123 6.93 -18.49 -4.18
C VAL A 123 6.13 -19.06 -5.34
N ILE A 124 4.85 -18.70 -5.44
CA ILE A 124 3.97 -19.18 -6.51
C ILE A 124 4.52 -18.75 -7.87
N GLY A 125 4.92 -17.48 -7.99
CA GLY A 125 5.51 -16.94 -9.22
C GLY A 125 6.79 -17.66 -9.64
N GLY A 126 7.67 -18.00 -8.70
CA GLY A 126 8.92 -18.70 -8.97
C GLY A 126 8.71 -20.14 -9.45
N TYR A 127 7.74 -20.86 -8.87
CA TYR A 127 7.36 -22.21 -9.33
C TYR A 127 6.66 -22.17 -10.69
N LEU A 128 5.71 -21.25 -10.89
CA LEU A 128 5.01 -21.10 -12.16
C LEU A 128 5.99 -20.75 -13.29
N ASP A 129 6.90 -19.78 -13.09
CA ASP A 129 7.89 -19.38 -14.09
C ASP A 129 8.80 -20.53 -14.50
N GLN A 130 9.22 -21.36 -13.54
CA GLN A 130 10.18 -22.43 -13.78
C GLN A 130 9.59 -23.67 -14.46
N TYR A 131 8.42 -24.14 -14.03
CA TYR A 131 7.86 -25.41 -14.49
C TYR A 131 6.83 -25.26 -15.61
N LEU A 132 6.05 -24.18 -15.58
CA LEU A 132 4.97 -23.93 -16.55
C LEU A 132 5.30 -22.78 -17.51
N GLY A 133 6.26 -21.92 -17.14
CA GLY A 133 6.69 -20.76 -17.90
C GLY A 133 5.95 -19.48 -17.51
N TRP A 134 6.57 -18.34 -17.81
CA TRP A 134 6.09 -17.00 -17.42
C TRP A 134 4.63 -16.67 -17.81
N ARG A 135 4.10 -17.26 -18.89
CA ARG A 135 2.70 -17.02 -19.33
C ARG A 135 1.69 -17.55 -18.32
N TRP A 136 2.01 -18.63 -17.62
CA TRP A 136 1.14 -19.22 -16.61
C TRP A 136 0.97 -18.35 -15.36
N ILE A 137 1.87 -17.40 -15.13
CA ILE A 137 1.68 -16.37 -14.09
C ILE A 137 0.38 -15.60 -14.37
N TYR A 138 0.12 -15.22 -15.62
CA TYR A 138 -1.09 -14.48 -15.97
C TYR A 138 -2.35 -15.35 -15.99
N TRP A 139 -2.24 -16.61 -16.40
CA TRP A 139 -3.37 -17.55 -16.30
C TRP A 139 -3.77 -17.80 -14.84
N PHE A 140 -2.79 -18.01 -13.97
CA PHE A 140 -3.02 -18.14 -12.54
C PHE A 140 -3.70 -16.89 -11.96
N LEU A 141 -3.17 -15.70 -12.26
CA LEU A 141 -3.76 -14.43 -11.83
C LEU A 141 -5.20 -14.27 -12.33
N THR A 142 -5.47 -14.65 -13.58
CA THR A 142 -6.83 -14.63 -14.16
C THR A 142 -7.78 -15.50 -13.36
N ILE A 143 -7.40 -16.75 -13.06
CA ILE A 143 -8.23 -17.69 -12.30
C ILE A 143 -8.45 -17.16 -10.88
N TYR A 144 -7.39 -16.75 -10.20
CA TYR A 144 -7.43 -16.25 -8.83
C TYR A 144 -8.33 -15.01 -8.71
N VAL A 145 -8.16 -14.01 -9.57
CA VAL A 145 -8.95 -12.78 -9.52
C VAL A 145 -10.39 -13.00 -9.99
N SER A 146 -10.64 -13.94 -10.90
CA SER A 146 -12.01 -14.32 -11.27
C SER A 146 -12.77 -14.96 -10.11
N LEU A 147 -12.09 -15.81 -9.32
CA LEU A 147 -12.66 -16.35 -8.08
C LEU A 147 -12.96 -15.24 -7.07
N LEU A 148 -12.05 -14.28 -6.88
CA LEU A 148 -12.28 -13.12 -6.01
C LEU A 148 -13.44 -12.25 -6.49
N LEU A 149 -13.54 -11.98 -7.79
CA LEU A 149 -14.65 -11.25 -8.38
C LEU A 149 -15.99 -11.95 -8.08
N LEU A 150 -16.03 -13.28 -8.23
CA LEU A 150 -17.22 -14.08 -7.91
C LEU A 150 -17.59 -13.97 -6.42
N LEU A 151 -16.60 -14.05 -5.53
CA LEU A 151 -16.83 -13.90 -4.09
C LEU A 151 -17.38 -12.50 -3.75
N ILE A 152 -16.85 -11.44 -4.35
CA ILE A 152 -17.34 -10.07 -4.13
C ILE A 152 -18.75 -9.90 -4.69
N LEU A 153 -19.05 -10.50 -5.85
CA LEU A 153 -20.39 -10.47 -6.42
C LEU A 153 -21.43 -11.11 -5.50
N ILE A 154 -21.08 -12.24 -4.85
CA ILE A 154 -22.01 -13.00 -4.00
C ILE A 154 -22.11 -12.43 -2.58
N PHE A 155 -20.99 -12.11 -1.95
CA PHE A 155 -20.93 -11.86 -0.51
C PHE A 155 -20.85 -10.38 -0.10
N VAL A 156 -20.44 -9.48 -1.00
CA VAL A 156 -20.25 -8.06 -0.64
C VAL A 156 -21.46 -7.24 -1.10
N PRO A 157 -22.35 -6.80 -0.18
CA PRO A 157 -23.42 -5.88 -0.51
C PRO A 157 -22.86 -4.47 -0.78
N GLU A 158 -23.66 -3.60 -1.43
CA GLU A 158 -23.27 -2.19 -1.58
C GLU A 158 -23.14 -1.58 -0.18
N THR A 159 -21.92 -1.16 0.14
CA THR A 159 -21.55 -0.81 1.52
C THR A 159 -21.67 0.67 1.81
N TYR A 160 -21.91 1.48 0.78
CA TYR A 160 -22.12 2.90 0.96
C TYR A 160 -23.51 3.16 1.55
N TYR A 161 -23.56 3.28 2.86
CA TYR A 161 -24.76 3.66 3.60
C TYR A 161 -25.09 5.14 3.31
N LEU A 162 -26.12 5.39 2.50
CA LEU A 162 -26.92 6.61 2.68
C LEU A 162 -27.55 6.51 4.07
N ARG A 163 -26.99 7.19 5.07
CA ARG A 163 -27.57 7.29 6.41
C ARG A 163 -29.03 7.71 6.26
N PRO A 164 -30.04 6.85 6.54
CA PRO A 164 -31.42 7.30 6.51
C PRO A 164 -31.54 8.30 7.66
N SER A 165 -31.94 9.52 7.34
CA SER A 165 -32.30 10.53 8.33
C SER A 165 -33.49 10.01 9.14
N SER A 166 -33.25 9.26 10.21
CA SER A 166 -34.27 8.91 11.18
C SER A 166 -34.39 10.03 12.20
N SER A 167 -34.93 11.16 11.75
CA SER A 167 -35.73 12.07 12.58
C SER A 167 -36.41 13.06 11.63
N SER A 168 -37.72 12.86 11.50
CA SER A 168 -38.70 13.82 11.02
C SER A 168 -38.40 15.26 11.47
N GLU A 169 -38.66 16.20 10.55
CA GLU A 169 -38.66 17.67 10.70
C GLU A 169 -37.30 18.37 10.48
N LEU A 170 -37.12 18.90 9.25
CA LEU A 170 -36.64 20.26 8.94
C LEU A 170 -36.47 20.42 7.40
N PRO A 171 -37.01 21.48 6.76
CA PRO A 171 -36.90 21.71 5.31
C PRO A 171 -35.45 21.90 4.81
N LEU A 172 -34.49 22.07 5.74
CA LEU A 172 -33.05 22.20 5.52
C LEU A 172 -32.37 20.90 5.03
N SER A 173 -33.10 19.78 4.95
CA SER A 173 -32.56 18.50 4.48
C SER A 173 -32.45 18.41 2.95
N ARG A 174 -33.21 19.23 2.19
CA ARG A 174 -33.02 19.30 0.72
C ARG A 174 -31.69 19.97 0.33
N SER A 175 -31.15 20.88 1.15
CA SER A 175 -29.82 21.49 0.94
C SER A 175 -28.65 20.60 1.41
N LEU A 176 -28.91 19.53 2.15
CA LEU A 176 -27.90 18.53 2.51
C LEU A 176 -27.88 17.36 1.53
N LEU A 177 -29.01 17.02 0.92
CA LEU A 177 -29.07 16.11 -0.23
C LEU A 177 -28.33 16.67 -1.46
N SER A 178 -28.26 18.01 -1.61
CA SER A 178 -27.39 18.64 -2.62
C SER A 178 -25.89 18.57 -2.29
N ARG A 179 -25.49 18.10 -1.09
CA ARG A 179 -24.08 17.94 -0.71
C ARG A 179 -23.45 16.63 -1.20
N SER A 180 -24.27 15.71 -1.71
CA SER A 180 -23.83 14.54 -2.50
C SER A 180 -23.41 14.90 -3.93
N GLN A 181 -23.54 16.18 -4.33
CA GLN A 181 -22.96 16.72 -5.57
C GLN A 181 -21.65 17.45 -5.29
N ASN A 182 -20.77 16.91 -4.43
CA ASN A 182 -19.41 17.41 -4.41
C ASN A 182 -18.80 17.09 -5.78
N LYS A 183 -18.58 18.12 -6.61
CA LYS A 183 -17.72 18.03 -7.79
C LYS A 183 -16.46 17.25 -7.38
N LEU A 184 -16.01 16.33 -8.24
CA LEU A 184 -14.75 15.61 -8.11
C LEU A 184 -13.63 16.62 -7.79
N ASN A 185 -13.31 16.76 -6.51
CA ASN A 185 -12.33 17.72 -6.03
C ASN A 185 -11.04 16.97 -5.78
N LEU A 186 -10.40 16.58 -6.88
CA LEU A 186 -9.16 15.82 -6.89
C LEU A 186 -8.02 16.48 -6.12
N PHE A 187 -8.09 17.76 -5.79
CA PHE A 187 -7.02 18.45 -5.06
C PHE A 187 -7.32 18.67 -3.57
N LYS A 188 -8.54 18.40 -3.11
CA LYS A 188 -8.92 18.66 -1.71
C LYS A 188 -8.16 17.77 -0.70
N PRO A 189 -7.95 16.45 -0.95
CA PRO A 189 -7.11 15.62 -0.09
C PRO A 189 -5.65 16.06 -0.02
N LEU A 190 -5.10 16.65 -1.09
CA LEU A 190 -3.73 17.18 -1.09
C LEU A 190 -3.59 18.36 -0.12
N GLY A 191 -4.68 19.10 0.15
CA GLY A 191 -4.70 20.13 1.19
C GLY A 191 -4.38 19.58 2.58
N LEU A 192 -4.61 18.29 2.85
CA LEU A 192 -4.29 17.66 4.13
C LEU A 192 -2.76 17.57 4.36
N LEU A 193 -1.95 17.60 3.29
CA LEU A 193 -0.50 17.67 3.40
C LEU A 193 0.02 19.04 3.87
N LEU A 194 -0.84 20.07 3.91
CA LEU A 194 -0.46 21.36 4.48
C LEU A 194 -0.29 21.29 6.00
N TYR A 195 -0.92 20.30 6.65
CA TYR A 195 -0.72 20.07 8.07
C TYR A 195 0.62 19.38 8.31
N PRO A 196 1.52 19.99 9.10
CA PRO A 196 2.89 19.49 9.28
C PRO A 196 2.94 18.08 9.87
N ASN A 197 1.98 17.75 10.74
CA ASN A 197 1.87 16.43 11.33
C ASN A 197 1.59 15.33 10.29
N ILE A 198 0.57 15.55 9.44
CA ILE A 198 0.20 14.62 8.36
C ILE A 198 1.38 14.49 7.40
N PHE A 199 1.93 15.61 6.93
CA PHE A 199 3.03 15.63 5.98
C PHE A 199 4.25 14.82 6.43
N ILE A 200 4.68 14.98 7.69
CA ILE A 200 5.86 14.30 8.22
C ILE A 200 5.63 12.78 8.27
N ILE A 201 4.46 12.35 8.72
CA ILE A 201 4.14 10.92 8.84
C ILE A 201 3.95 10.27 7.46
N THR A 202 3.21 10.92 6.55
CA THR A 202 3.00 10.40 5.20
C THR A 202 4.32 10.31 4.44
N THR A 203 5.24 11.27 4.63
CA THR A 203 6.59 11.22 4.06
C THR A 203 7.39 10.04 4.62
N TYR A 204 7.27 9.79 5.93
CA TYR A 204 7.95 8.65 6.54
C TYR A 204 7.41 7.30 6.06
N ILE A 205 6.09 7.14 5.98
CA ILE A 205 5.44 5.96 5.40
C ILE A 205 5.88 5.77 3.94
N SER A 206 5.95 6.86 3.17
CA SER A 206 6.41 6.84 1.78
C SER A 206 7.86 6.35 1.65
N LEU A 207 8.73 6.78 2.55
CA LEU A 207 10.12 6.32 2.62
C LEU A 207 10.20 4.82 2.93
N ILE A 208 9.41 4.33 3.90
CA ILE A 208 9.35 2.91 4.25
C ILE A 208 8.91 2.05 3.06
N ILE A 209 7.79 2.40 2.43
CA ILE A 209 7.27 1.70 1.26
C ILE A 209 8.31 1.71 0.13
N THR A 210 8.94 2.85 -0.14
CA THR A 210 9.98 2.97 -1.17
C THR A 210 11.15 2.02 -0.91
N ILE A 211 11.65 1.94 0.33
CA ILE A 211 12.71 1.01 0.71
C ILE A 211 12.27 -0.45 0.47
N MET A 212 11.03 -0.81 0.82
CA MET A 212 10.50 -2.15 0.60
C MET A 212 10.44 -2.53 -0.88
N PHE A 213 10.02 -1.60 -1.76
CA PHE A 213 9.99 -1.84 -3.20
C PHE A 213 11.40 -2.05 -3.75
N ILE A 214 12.35 -1.18 -3.39
CA ILE A 214 13.75 -1.29 -3.81
C ILE A 214 14.35 -2.63 -3.38
N GLN A 215 14.11 -3.06 -2.13
CA GLN A 215 14.54 -4.37 -1.64
C GLN A 215 13.96 -5.51 -2.48
N ASN A 216 12.66 -5.47 -2.80
CA ASN A 216 11.99 -6.46 -3.65
C ASN A 216 12.58 -6.54 -5.08
N ILE A 217 13.19 -5.47 -5.58
CA ILE A 217 13.84 -5.43 -6.90
C ILE A 217 15.26 -5.98 -6.84
N ILE A 218 16.01 -5.59 -5.81
CA ILE A 218 17.44 -5.86 -5.72
C ILE A 218 17.72 -7.29 -5.24
N ILE A 219 17.02 -7.76 -4.22
CA ILE A 219 17.28 -9.05 -3.56
C ILE A 219 17.42 -10.25 -4.52
N PRO A 220 16.56 -10.45 -5.53
CA PRO A 220 16.64 -11.60 -6.43
C PRO A 220 17.93 -11.63 -7.26
N ILE A 221 18.51 -10.46 -7.55
CA ILE A 221 19.56 -10.34 -8.57
C ILE A 221 20.88 -10.95 -8.05
N PRO A 222 21.42 -10.60 -6.86
CA PRO A 222 22.58 -11.27 -6.30
C PRO A 222 22.36 -12.77 -6.06
N PHE A 223 21.15 -13.18 -5.67
CA PHE A 223 20.85 -14.61 -5.46
C PHE A 223 20.93 -15.43 -6.74
N THR A 224 20.50 -14.86 -7.87
CA THR A 224 20.63 -15.54 -9.17
C THR A 224 22.03 -15.46 -9.75
N ILE A 225 22.72 -14.32 -9.64
CA ILE A 225 24.03 -14.10 -10.29
C ILE A 225 25.19 -14.66 -9.47
N THR A 226 25.20 -14.40 -8.15
CA THR A 226 26.32 -14.77 -7.27
C THR A 226 26.18 -16.20 -6.75
N TYR A 227 24.98 -16.57 -6.31
CA TYR A 227 24.72 -17.88 -5.70
C TYR A 227 24.20 -18.93 -6.70
N ASN A 228 23.98 -18.55 -7.97
CA ASN A 228 23.42 -19.40 -9.02
C ASN A 228 22.12 -20.12 -8.60
N LEU A 229 21.32 -19.46 -7.76
CA LEU A 229 20.02 -20.02 -7.34
C LEU A 229 19.05 -20.00 -8.52
N SER A 230 18.33 -21.11 -8.67
CA SER A 230 17.23 -21.23 -9.63
C SER A 230 16.01 -20.39 -9.21
N THR A 231 15.12 -20.08 -10.16
CA THR A 231 14.00 -19.16 -9.93
C THR A 231 13.09 -19.59 -8.77
N TYR A 232 12.79 -20.88 -8.64
CA TYR A 232 11.98 -21.37 -7.52
C TYR A 232 12.68 -21.23 -6.16
N MET A 233 13.99 -21.48 -6.09
CA MET A 233 14.78 -21.31 -4.86
C MET A 233 14.82 -19.85 -4.43
N VAL A 234 14.96 -18.92 -5.39
CA VAL A 234 14.85 -17.48 -5.11
C VAL A 234 13.47 -17.14 -4.56
N GLY A 235 12.40 -17.69 -5.14
CA GLY A 235 11.04 -17.57 -4.60
C GLY A 235 10.91 -18.07 -3.16
N LEU A 236 11.57 -19.18 -2.80
CA LEU A 236 11.59 -19.70 -1.42
C LEU A 236 12.35 -18.82 -0.44
N VAL A 237 13.40 -18.10 -0.86
CA VAL A 237 14.10 -17.13 0.01
C VAL A 237 13.14 -16.02 0.47
N TYR A 238 12.18 -15.64 -0.37
CA TYR A 238 11.15 -14.66 0.00
C TYR A 238 10.16 -15.16 1.06
N LEU A 239 10.10 -16.47 1.35
CA LEU A 239 9.31 -16.95 2.49
C LEU A 239 9.81 -16.36 3.80
N ILE A 240 11.12 -16.27 3.99
CA ILE A 240 11.72 -15.73 5.21
C ILE A 240 11.37 -14.24 5.34
N ALA A 241 11.48 -13.49 4.24
CA ALA A 241 11.10 -12.08 4.19
C ALA A 241 9.59 -11.89 4.48
N GLY A 242 8.73 -12.68 3.84
CA GLY A 242 7.29 -12.63 4.05
C GLY A 242 6.87 -13.03 5.47
N ILE A 243 7.49 -14.04 6.07
CA ILE A 243 7.23 -14.43 7.47
C ILE A 243 7.64 -13.28 8.39
N GLY A 244 8.80 -12.65 8.14
CA GLY A 244 9.23 -11.46 8.86
C GLY A 244 8.24 -10.30 8.74
N ASN A 245 7.67 -10.08 7.55
CA ASN A 245 6.67 -9.05 7.30
C ASN A 245 5.36 -9.31 8.06
N VAL A 246 4.87 -10.55 8.02
CA VAL A 246 3.66 -10.98 8.75
C VAL A 246 3.86 -10.87 10.26
N LEU A 247 4.97 -11.41 10.79
CA LEU A 247 5.30 -11.32 12.21
C LEU A 247 5.47 -9.87 12.66
N GLY A 248 6.16 -9.05 11.86
CA GLY A 248 6.36 -7.63 12.13
C GLY A 248 5.04 -6.85 12.18
N CYS A 249 4.11 -7.14 11.27
CA CYS A 249 2.77 -6.54 11.25
C CYS A 249 1.95 -6.95 12.48
N VAL A 250 1.91 -8.25 12.80
CA VAL A 250 1.11 -8.78 13.92
C VAL A 250 1.66 -8.32 15.27
N ILE A 251 2.98 -8.45 15.49
CA ILE A 251 3.63 -8.03 16.73
C ILE A 251 3.56 -6.51 16.84
N GLY A 252 3.82 -5.79 15.75
CA GLY A 252 3.81 -4.32 15.72
C GLY A 252 2.43 -3.72 16.00
N GLY A 253 1.38 -4.25 15.36
CA GLY A 253 0.01 -3.82 15.61
C GLY A 253 -0.41 -4.03 17.06
N LYS A 254 -0.24 -5.26 17.58
CA LYS A 254 -0.58 -5.59 18.97
C LYS A 254 0.20 -4.76 19.99
N PHE A 255 1.48 -4.52 19.73
CA PHE A 255 2.32 -3.71 20.61
C PHE A 255 1.90 -2.24 20.59
N SER A 256 1.53 -1.71 19.42
CA SER A 256 0.99 -0.36 19.27
C SER A 256 -0.33 -0.17 20.01
N ASP A 257 -1.24 -1.14 19.92
CA ASP A 257 -2.49 -1.12 20.66
C ASP A 257 -2.25 -1.20 22.17
N TYR A 258 -1.36 -2.10 22.62
CA TYR A 258 -1.00 -2.23 24.04
C TYR A 258 -0.41 -0.93 24.61
N ILE A 259 0.50 -0.28 23.88
CA ILE A 259 1.08 1.00 24.29
C ILE A 259 0.01 2.08 24.38
N LEU A 260 -0.90 2.15 23.40
CA LEU A 260 -1.98 3.13 23.41
C LEU A 260 -2.90 2.90 24.61
N GLU A 261 -3.36 1.67 24.83
CA GLU A 261 -4.28 1.31 25.92
C GLU A 261 -3.67 1.63 27.30
N LYS A 262 -2.41 1.22 27.53
CA LYS A 262 -1.68 1.54 28.76
C LYS A 262 -1.50 3.04 28.98
N SER A 263 -1.53 3.80 27.91
CA SER A 263 -1.30 5.23 27.91
C SER A 263 -2.55 6.08 28.05
N MET A 264 -3.74 5.47 27.92
CA MET A 264 -5.02 6.11 28.13
C MET A 264 -5.18 6.37 29.63
N LYS A 265 -5.10 7.64 30.03
CA LYS A 265 -5.44 8.07 31.39
C LYS A 265 -6.89 8.51 31.38
N LYS A 266 -7.67 8.03 32.36
CA LYS A 266 -9.00 8.58 32.64
C LYS A 266 -8.78 9.87 33.42
N ASP A 267 -9.33 10.97 32.91
CA ASP A 267 -9.45 12.22 33.66
C ASP A 267 -10.36 12.01 34.87
N GLU A 268 -10.29 12.92 35.84
CA GLU A 268 -11.12 12.93 37.05
C GLU A 268 -12.63 12.91 36.74
N ASN A 269 -13.03 13.34 35.55
CA ASN A 269 -14.42 13.32 35.06
C ASN A 269 -14.83 12.02 34.34
N GLY A 270 -13.96 11.01 34.30
CA GLY A 270 -14.21 9.74 33.59
C GLY A 270 -14.00 9.80 32.07
N ASN A 271 -13.66 10.96 31.52
CA ASN A 271 -13.28 11.12 30.12
C ASN A 271 -11.89 10.55 29.87
N VAL A 272 -11.70 9.81 28.78
CA VAL A 272 -10.40 9.23 28.44
C VAL A 272 -9.63 10.23 27.59
N GLU A 273 -8.54 10.81 28.10
CA GLU A 273 -7.65 11.65 27.28
C GLU A 273 -6.78 10.74 26.39
N THR A 274 -7.26 10.48 25.17
CA THR A 274 -6.54 9.65 24.20
C THR A 274 -5.49 10.47 23.45
N VAL A 275 -4.22 10.30 23.80
CA VAL A 275 -3.07 10.88 23.09
C VAL A 275 -2.57 9.86 22.06
N TYR A 276 -3.06 9.97 20.82
CA TYR A 276 -2.73 9.07 19.71
C TYR A 276 -1.22 9.00 19.40
N GLU A 277 -0.49 10.09 19.70
CA GLU A 277 0.96 10.24 19.48
C GLU A 277 1.76 9.20 20.27
N LYS A 278 1.20 8.61 21.34
CA LYS A 278 1.88 7.58 22.11
C LYS A 278 2.03 6.26 21.36
N ARG A 279 1.25 6.00 20.29
CA ARG A 279 1.48 4.85 19.38
C ARG A 279 2.86 4.87 18.73
N ILE A 280 3.43 6.06 18.54
CA ILE A 280 4.78 6.26 17.97
C ILE A 280 5.86 5.65 18.86
N ASN A 281 5.58 5.45 20.16
CA ASN A 281 6.52 4.76 21.03
C ASN A 281 6.84 3.33 20.55
N SER A 282 5.92 2.71 19.82
CA SER A 282 6.09 1.41 19.17
C SER A 282 7.14 1.42 18.08
N PHE A 283 7.38 2.57 17.44
CA PHE A 283 8.33 2.69 16.34
C PHE A 283 9.78 2.52 16.82
N TRP A 284 10.08 2.88 18.08
CA TRP A 284 11.42 2.81 18.64
C TRP A 284 11.91 1.38 18.84
N ILE A 285 11.04 0.49 19.32
CA ILE A 285 11.34 -0.94 19.43
C ILE A 285 11.20 -1.61 18.06
N GLY A 286 10.27 -1.11 17.23
CA GLY A 286 10.09 -1.50 15.83
C GLY A 286 11.24 -1.13 14.90
N GLY A 287 12.26 -0.41 15.36
CA GLY A 287 13.41 -0.06 14.53
C GLY A 287 14.21 -1.24 13.98
N PHE A 288 14.01 -2.43 14.54
CA PHE A 288 14.56 -3.68 14.02
C PHE A 288 13.72 -4.29 12.86
N SER A 289 12.48 -3.84 12.64
CA SER A 289 11.60 -4.33 11.57
C SER A 289 10.80 -3.21 10.91
N ILE A 290 11.12 -2.92 9.64
CA ILE A 290 10.44 -1.93 8.78
C ILE A 290 8.91 -2.07 8.81
N HIS A 291 8.40 -3.30 8.91
CA HIS A 291 6.95 -3.58 8.91
C HIS A 291 6.24 -3.20 10.21
N MET A 292 6.92 -3.28 11.35
CA MET A 292 6.34 -2.89 12.65
C MET A 292 6.09 -1.39 12.71
N VAL A 293 6.99 -0.62 12.11
CA VAL A 293 6.83 0.84 11.98
C VAL A 293 5.70 1.17 11.02
N PHE A 294 5.64 0.50 9.86
CA PHE A 294 4.59 0.69 8.87
C PHE A 294 3.18 0.48 9.44
N SER A 295 2.94 -0.65 10.12
CA SER A 295 1.63 -0.96 10.71
C SER A 295 1.22 0.07 11.76
N SER A 296 2.17 0.51 12.57
CA SER A 296 1.93 1.46 13.66
C SER A 296 1.68 2.88 13.14
N ALA A 297 2.33 3.27 12.03
CA ALA A 297 2.13 4.58 11.39
C ALA A 297 0.78 4.68 10.67
N ILE A 298 0.33 3.60 10.02
CA ILE A 298 -1.03 3.53 9.47
C ILE A 298 -2.07 3.62 10.59
N ALA A 299 -1.90 2.85 11.68
CA ALA A 299 -2.82 2.90 12.81
C ALA A 299 -2.92 4.32 13.41
N TYR A 300 -1.80 5.05 13.49
CA TYR A 300 -1.81 6.45 13.90
C TYR A 300 -2.64 7.32 12.96
N LEU A 301 -2.44 7.24 11.64
CA LEU A 301 -3.19 8.06 10.68
C LEU A 301 -4.69 7.76 10.70
N VAL A 302 -5.04 6.48 10.84
CA VAL A 302 -6.44 6.03 10.93
C VAL A 302 -7.12 6.56 12.18
N ASP A 303 -6.46 6.46 13.34
CA ASP A 303 -7.02 6.89 14.63
C ASP A 303 -7.06 8.41 14.77
N ALA A 304 -5.96 9.09 14.42
CA ALA A 304 -5.85 10.54 14.59
C ALA A 304 -6.76 11.33 13.63
N TYR A 305 -7.13 10.73 12.48
CA TYR A 305 -7.89 11.39 11.42
C TYR A 305 -9.06 10.52 10.90
N SER A 306 -9.86 9.97 11.82
CA SER A 306 -10.95 9.01 11.58
C SER A 306 -12.02 9.44 10.54
N ILE A 307 -12.19 10.74 10.31
CA ILE A 307 -13.16 11.31 9.34
C ILE A 307 -12.59 11.32 7.91
N HIS A 308 -11.27 11.47 7.76
CA HIS A 308 -10.58 11.62 6.47
C HIS A 308 -9.61 10.48 6.17
N THR A 309 -9.79 9.31 6.81
CA THR A 309 -8.87 8.16 6.73
C THR A 309 -8.62 7.71 5.30
N ALA A 310 -9.67 7.45 4.51
CA ALA A 310 -9.55 7.00 3.12
C ALA A 310 -8.78 8.02 2.26
N SER A 311 -9.06 9.31 2.45
CA SER A 311 -8.37 10.39 1.73
C SER A 311 -6.90 10.49 2.12
N ILE A 312 -6.56 10.47 3.41
CA ILE A 312 -5.17 10.54 3.90
C ILE A 312 -4.37 9.32 3.46
N MET A 313 -4.95 8.13 3.56
CA MET A 313 -4.33 6.88 3.12
C MET A 313 -4.07 6.91 1.62
N SER A 314 -5.04 7.36 0.81
CA SER A 314 -4.85 7.48 -0.64
C SER A 314 -3.73 8.45 -1.01
N VAL A 315 -3.60 9.59 -0.30
CA VAL A 315 -2.53 10.56 -0.51
C VAL A 315 -1.18 9.98 -0.08
N SER A 316 -1.13 9.30 1.07
CA SER A 316 0.08 8.65 1.58
C SER A 316 0.59 7.59 0.61
N ASP A 317 -0.29 6.70 0.14
CA ASP A 317 0.04 5.65 -0.81
C ASP A 317 0.49 6.24 -2.16
N SER A 318 -0.19 7.29 -2.63
CA SER A 318 0.19 7.97 -3.87
C SER A 318 1.57 8.59 -3.76
N LEU A 319 1.87 9.31 -2.67
CA LEU A 319 3.23 9.83 -2.43
C LEU A 319 4.26 8.70 -2.41
N ALA A 320 3.96 7.61 -1.69
CA ALA A 320 4.84 6.46 -1.58
C ALA A 320 5.18 5.85 -2.94
N PHE A 321 4.18 5.66 -3.81
CA PHE A 321 4.40 5.11 -5.13
C PHE A 321 5.08 6.08 -6.10
N ILE A 322 4.92 7.41 -5.96
CA ILE A 322 5.71 8.41 -6.72
C ILE A 322 7.19 8.24 -6.36
N PHE A 323 7.53 8.28 -5.07
CA PHE A 323 8.90 8.12 -4.61
C PHE A 323 9.47 6.75 -5.00
N SER A 324 8.69 5.69 -4.84
CA SER A 324 9.07 4.34 -5.23
C SER A 324 9.32 4.21 -6.73
N GLY A 325 8.47 4.81 -7.57
CA GLY A 325 8.65 4.82 -9.03
C GLY A 325 9.94 5.52 -9.45
N ILE A 326 10.19 6.73 -8.92
CA ILE A 326 11.42 7.49 -9.19
C ILE A 326 12.65 6.72 -8.72
N MET A 327 12.64 6.24 -7.47
CA MET A 327 13.77 5.52 -6.90
C MET A 327 14.01 4.18 -7.58
N THR A 328 12.97 3.50 -8.06
CA THR A 328 13.12 2.25 -8.81
C THR A 328 13.84 2.49 -10.13
N ILE A 329 13.55 3.60 -10.83
CA ILE A 329 14.27 3.98 -12.06
C ILE A 329 15.74 4.25 -11.76
N LEU A 330 16.03 4.93 -10.65
CA LEU A 330 17.40 5.25 -10.23
C LEU A 330 18.16 4.05 -9.68
N THR A 331 17.46 3.02 -9.20
CA THR A 331 18.06 1.89 -8.48
C THR A 331 19.12 1.14 -9.31
N PRO A 332 18.86 0.72 -10.57
CA PRO A 332 19.89 0.09 -11.39
C PRO A 332 21.11 0.99 -11.61
N LEU A 333 20.91 2.30 -11.78
CA LEU A 333 22.01 3.26 -11.97
C LEU A 333 22.88 3.34 -10.72
N ILE A 334 22.27 3.49 -9.55
CA ILE A 334 22.97 3.56 -8.27
C ILE A 334 23.71 2.25 -8.02
N VAL A 335 23.04 1.10 -8.16
CA VAL A 335 23.65 -0.22 -7.94
C VAL A 335 24.84 -0.46 -8.86
N ASN A 336 24.79 -0.01 -10.12
CA ASN A 336 25.93 -0.12 -11.03
C ASN A 336 27.12 0.76 -10.64
N LEU A 337 26.89 1.88 -9.95
CA LEU A 337 27.92 2.82 -9.49
C LEU A 337 28.58 2.39 -8.18
N ILE A 338 27.78 2.00 -7.18
CA ILE A 338 28.26 1.76 -5.81
C ILE A 338 28.22 0.28 -5.39
N GLY A 339 27.57 -0.58 -6.18
CA GLY A 339 27.38 -1.99 -5.88
C GLY A 339 26.24 -2.28 -4.90
N TYR A 340 25.85 -3.56 -4.83
CA TYR A 340 24.73 -4.03 -4.00
C TYR A 340 24.92 -3.81 -2.50
N GLY A 341 26.14 -4.03 -1.98
CA GLY A 341 26.41 -3.91 -0.54
C GLY A 341 26.17 -2.50 -0.01
N TRP A 342 26.76 -1.49 -0.66
CA TRP A 342 26.57 -0.09 -0.28
C TRP A 342 25.12 0.38 -0.45
N MET A 343 24.40 -0.14 -1.45
CA MET A 343 22.98 0.15 -1.61
C MET A 343 22.17 -0.26 -0.37
N PHE A 344 22.39 -1.46 0.18
CA PHE A 344 21.72 -1.88 1.42
C PHE A 344 22.10 -1.02 2.62
N THR A 345 23.37 -0.60 2.74
CA THR A 345 23.83 0.31 3.80
C THR A 345 23.14 1.67 3.72
N ILE A 346 23.01 2.23 2.51
CA ILE A 346 22.31 3.51 2.28
C ILE A 346 20.83 3.39 2.64
N LEU A 347 20.16 2.30 2.24
CA LEU A 347 18.75 2.07 2.58
C LEU A 347 18.55 1.94 4.09
N ALA A 348 19.45 1.23 4.79
CA ALA A 348 19.42 1.14 6.25
C ALA A 348 19.63 2.51 6.92
N GLY A 349 20.60 3.29 6.44
CA GLY A 349 20.84 4.66 6.91
C GLY A 349 19.64 5.59 6.66
N ALA A 350 19.01 5.50 5.49
CA ALA A 350 17.80 6.27 5.16
C ALA A 350 16.64 5.92 6.09
N ASN A 351 16.46 4.66 6.47
CA ASN A 351 15.46 4.24 7.44
C ASN A 351 15.75 4.84 8.84
N LEU A 352 17.01 4.77 9.30
CA LEU A 352 17.41 5.36 10.59
C LEU A 352 17.19 6.87 10.62
N ILE A 353 17.51 7.59 9.55
CA ILE A 353 17.22 9.03 9.42
C ILE A 353 15.71 9.26 9.43
N GLY A 354 14.94 8.41 8.74
CA GLY A 354 13.48 8.47 8.72
C GLY A 354 12.86 8.37 10.12
N MET A 355 13.49 7.67 11.06
CA MET A 355 12.99 7.61 12.44
C MET A 355 12.91 9.01 13.08
N ILE A 356 13.80 9.93 12.72
CA ILE A 356 13.80 11.32 13.24
C ILE A 356 12.45 12.00 12.97
N PHE A 357 11.81 11.72 11.84
CA PHE A 357 10.47 12.24 11.53
C PHE A 357 9.44 11.80 12.57
N SER A 358 9.54 10.55 13.03
CA SER A 358 8.66 10.02 14.06
C SER A 358 8.91 10.66 15.43
N ILE A 359 10.18 10.94 15.76
CA ILE A 359 10.56 11.69 16.98
C ILE A 359 9.92 13.08 16.98
N LEU A 360 9.99 13.77 15.85
CA LEU A 360 9.42 15.11 15.70
C LEU A 360 7.91 15.11 15.94
N VAL A 361 7.21 14.12 15.40
CA VAL A 361 5.77 13.95 15.62
C VAL A 361 5.47 13.59 17.07
N TYR A 362 6.28 12.75 17.70
CA TYR A 362 6.08 12.39 19.10
C TYR A 362 6.08 13.63 20.02
N PHE A 363 6.99 14.58 19.80
CA PHE A 363 7.10 15.78 20.64
C PHE A 363 6.16 16.92 20.21
N LYS A 364 5.97 17.15 18.91
CA LYS A 364 5.23 18.31 18.38
C LYS A 364 3.84 17.96 17.84
N GLY A 365 3.51 16.68 17.70
CA GLY A 365 2.29 16.19 17.06
C GLY A 365 1.01 16.67 17.75
N LYS A 366 0.95 16.62 19.09
CA LYS A 366 -0.23 17.09 19.86
C LYS A 366 -0.55 18.55 19.52
N ASN A 367 0.44 19.43 19.61
CA ASN A 367 0.28 20.86 19.33
C ASN A 367 -0.12 21.13 17.87
N TRP A 368 0.40 20.36 16.92
CA TRP A 368 0.04 20.50 15.51
C TRP A 368 -1.36 19.99 15.20
N ARG A 369 -1.78 18.91 15.85
CA ARG A 369 -3.11 18.33 15.70
C ARG A 369 -4.20 19.24 16.27
N GLU A 370 -3.98 19.80 17.46
CA GLU A 370 -4.91 20.74 18.08
C GLU A 370 -5.14 21.97 17.22
N ARG A 371 -4.08 22.50 16.57
CA ARG A 371 -4.21 23.60 15.59
C ARG A 371 -5.01 23.17 14.36
N SER A 372 -4.78 21.97 13.83
CA SER A 372 -5.51 21.47 12.66
C SER A 372 -7.00 21.18 12.90
N MET A 373 -7.43 21.05 14.16
CA MET A 373 -8.83 20.83 14.52
C MET A 373 -9.58 22.15 14.82
N GLN A 374 -8.87 23.27 14.93
CA GLN A 374 -9.44 24.60 15.18
C GLN A 374 -9.74 25.37 13.89
N ASP A 375 -9.11 24.97 12.78
CA ASP A 375 -9.34 25.46 11.40
C ASP A 375 -10.32 24.54 10.66
#